data_AF-A0A671R4K1-F1
#
_entry.id   AF-A0A671R4K1-F1
#
_cell.length_a   1.000
_cell.length_b   1.000
_cell.length_c   1.000
_cell.angle_alpha   90.00
_cell.angle_beta   90.00
_cell.angle_gamma   90.00
#
_symmetry.space_group_name_H-M   'P 1'
#
loop_
_entity.id
_entity.type
_entity.pdbx_description
1 polymer ?
#
loop_
_entity_poly.entity_id
_entity_poly.type
_entity_poly.pdbx_seq_one_letter_code
_entity_poly.pdbx_strand_id
1 'polypeptide(L)'
;FKKAPKGLSDSEKQESLKSQVVQLNIGGHVFSTTLGTIRKFPNSTLAGLFNGSTKRMDSEGRHFVDRDGTYFGYVLEYLRTERLPTEHLQEVHKEALYYDIKPLVKAIEETPQFFGETVGRQQFLARVPNYRENLEVIVRVARAEAIASRYSNIIVCVVRTEDDLARYNHAIDIYFSKYTKYTNISVLVVYL
;
A
#
# COMPACT_ATOMS: atom_id res chain seq x y z
N PHE A 1 -48.03 10.27 39.16
CA PHE A 1 -46.60 9.93 39.34
C PHE A 1 -45.87 10.07 38.00
N LYS A 2 -45.19 11.19 37.77
CA LYS A 2 -44.29 11.35 36.61
C LYS A 2 -43.04 10.52 36.91
N LYS A 3 -42.86 9.41 36.20
CA LYS A 3 -41.63 8.60 36.27
C LYS A 3 -40.49 9.46 35.73
N ALA A 4 -39.49 9.72 36.56
CA ALA A 4 -38.24 10.33 36.13
C ALA A 4 -37.58 9.46 35.05
N PRO A 5 -36.90 10.04 34.04
CA PRO A 5 -36.18 9.25 33.04
C PRO A 5 -35.06 8.47 33.74
N LYS A 6 -35.04 7.15 33.57
CA LYS A 6 -33.92 6.29 33.99
C LYS A 6 -32.65 6.80 33.29
N GLY A 7 -31.63 7.16 34.08
CA GLY A 7 -30.31 7.46 33.53
C GLY A 7 -29.75 6.24 32.79
N LEU A 8 -29.27 6.44 31.58
CA LEU A 8 -28.61 5.40 30.77
C LEU A 8 -27.39 4.83 31.52
N SER A 9 -27.26 3.50 31.52
CA SER A 9 -26.10 2.82 32.08
C SER A 9 -24.83 3.12 31.26
N ASP A 10 -23.66 3.03 31.89
CA ASP A 10 -22.39 3.40 31.23
C ASP A 10 -22.04 2.48 30.05
N SER A 11 -22.49 1.21 30.08
CA SER A 11 -22.41 0.28 28.96
C SER A 11 -23.25 0.72 27.75
N GLU A 12 -24.46 1.23 27.97
CA GLU A 12 -25.33 1.74 26.90
C GLU A 12 -24.78 3.03 26.29
N LYS A 13 -24.13 3.89 27.08
CA LYS A 13 -23.44 5.09 26.58
C LYS A 13 -22.24 4.73 25.71
N GLN A 14 -21.43 3.74 26.10
CA GLN A 14 -20.28 3.31 25.30
C GLN A 14 -20.69 2.66 23.97
N GLU A 15 -21.76 1.87 23.96
CA GLU A 15 -22.29 1.26 22.74
C GLU A 15 -22.88 2.30 21.78
N SER A 16 -23.58 3.30 22.32
CA SER A 16 -24.07 4.45 21.57
C SER A 16 -22.93 5.27 20.96
N LEU A 17 -21.84 5.46 21.69
CA LEU A 17 -20.68 6.21 21.20
C LEU A 17 -19.95 5.46 20.08
N LYS A 18 -19.86 4.12 20.12
CA LYS A 18 -19.23 3.35 19.04
C LYS A 18 -20.00 3.46 17.72
N SER A 19 -21.32 3.57 17.79
CA SER A 19 -22.20 3.64 16.61
C SER A 19 -22.37 5.06 16.06
N GLN A 20 -21.87 6.07 16.78
CA GLN A 20 -21.97 7.47 16.35
C GLN A 20 -21.18 7.68 15.05
N VAL A 21 -21.87 8.17 14.02
CA VAL A 21 -21.28 8.54 12.74
C VAL A 21 -20.54 9.88 12.88
N VAL A 22 -19.35 9.94 12.30
CA VAL A 22 -18.47 11.12 12.26
C VAL A 22 -17.97 11.34 10.83
N GLN A 23 -17.68 12.60 10.53
CA GLN A 23 -17.13 13.02 9.24
C GLN A 23 -15.72 13.59 9.41
N LEU A 24 -14.86 13.22 8.48
CA LEU A 24 -13.46 13.62 8.39
C LEU A 24 -13.23 14.28 7.03
N ASN A 25 -12.45 15.34 7.01
CA ASN A 25 -11.94 15.99 5.81
C ASN A 25 -10.41 15.81 5.79
N ILE A 26 -9.92 14.96 4.89
CA ILE A 26 -8.50 14.66 4.72
C ILE A 26 -8.01 15.38 3.46
N GLY A 27 -7.45 16.58 3.63
CA GLY A 27 -6.91 17.40 2.54
C GLY A 27 -7.90 17.70 1.41
N GLY A 28 -9.19 17.81 1.71
CA GLY A 28 -10.28 18.01 0.74
C GLY A 28 -11.12 16.76 0.46
N HIS A 29 -10.67 15.57 0.87
CA HIS A 29 -11.44 14.35 0.72
C HIS A 29 -12.31 14.09 1.95
N VAL A 30 -13.63 14.00 1.73
CA VAL A 30 -14.60 13.80 2.80
C VAL A 30 -14.88 12.32 3.00
N PHE A 31 -14.68 11.83 4.23
CA PHE A 31 -14.95 10.46 4.64
C PHE A 31 -15.98 10.43 5.76
N SER A 32 -16.91 9.47 5.69
CA SER A 32 -17.88 9.19 6.75
C SER A 32 -17.62 7.80 7.35
N THR A 33 -17.61 7.71 8.67
CA THR A 33 -17.37 6.46 9.40
C THR A 33 -17.92 6.55 10.82
N THR A 34 -17.72 5.53 11.66
CA THR A 34 -18.12 5.56 13.07
C THR A 34 -16.95 5.90 14.00
N LEU A 35 -17.26 6.47 15.17
CA LEU A 35 -16.29 6.65 16.24
C LEU A 35 -15.65 5.32 16.66
N GLY A 36 -16.39 4.21 16.63
CA GLY A 36 -15.87 2.88 16.91
C GLY A 36 -14.75 2.48 15.95
N THR A 37 -14.91 2.75 14.65
CA THR A 37 -13.87 2.48 13.64
C THR A 37 -12.63 3.35 13.87
N ILE A 38 -12.81 4.66 14.08
CA ILE A 38 -11.67 5.58 14.24
C ILE A 38 -10.90 5.34 15.54
N ARG A 39 -11.60 4.98 16.62
CA ARG A 39 -11.00 4.70 17.93
C ARG A 39 -10.57 3.25 18.11
N LYS A 40 -10.66 2.42 17.05
CA LYS A 40 -10.27 1.01 17.11
C LYS A 40 -8.86 0.82 17.65
N PHE A 41 -7.95 1.71 17.26
CA PHE A 41 -6.60 1.78 17.82
C PHE A 41 -6.46 3.07 18.65
N PRO A 42 -6.60 3.00 19.99
CA PRO A 42 -6.68 4.19 20.84
C PRO A 42 -5.38 4.99 20.88
N ASN A 43 -4.25 4.37 20.56
CA ASN A 43 -2.94 5.02 20.49
C ASN A 43 -2.67 5.67 19.13
N SER A 44 -3.57 5.54 18.15
CA SER A 44 -3.41 6.15 16.82
C SER A 44 -3.67 7.65 16.86
N THR A 45 -3.05 8.39 15.93
CA THR A 45 -3.32 9.83 15.74
C THR A 45 -4.80 10.07 15.42
N LEU A 46 -5.45 9.14 14.72
CA LEU A 46 -6.88 9.22 14.38
C LEU A 46 -7.78 9.18 15.62
N ALA A 47 -7.47 8.33 16.61
CA ALA A 47 -8.20 8.32 17.88
C ALA A 47 -7.99 9.64 18.64
N GLY A 48 -6.79 10.22 18.55
CA GLY A 48 -6.43 11.52 19.13
C GLY A 48 -7.30 12.69 18.65
N LEU A 49 -7.75 12.68 17.39
CA LEU A 49 -8.63 13.72 16.82
C LEU A 49 -9.93 13.91 17.62
N PHE A 50 -10.38 12.86 18.31
CA PHE A 50 -11.63 12.83 19.07
C PHE A 50 -11.42 12.85 20.60
N ASN A 51 -10.17 12.97 21.08
CA ASN A 51 -9.83 12.99 22.50
C ASN A 51 -9.59 14.41 23.06
N GLY A 52 -9.91 15.45 22.27
CA GLY A 52 -10.05 16.82 22.77
C GLY A 52 -8.83 17.73 22.63
N SER A 53 -7.69 17.24 22.14
CA SER A 53 -6.42 18.00 22.09
C SER A 53 -6.20 18.81 20.80
N THR A 54 -6.91 18.53 19.70
CA THR A 54 -6.72 19.26 18.43
C THR A 54 -8.02 19.31 17.60
N LYS A 55 -8.88 20.29 17.90
CA LYS A 55 -10.08 20.56 17.08
C LYS A 55 -9.73 21.43 15.89
N ARG A 56 -9.10 20.85 14.87
CA ARG A 56 -9.10 21.45 13.53
C ARG A 56 -10.36 20.97 12.84
N MET A 57 -11.27 21.90 12.55
CA MET A 57 -12.47 21.63 11.77
C MET A 57 -12.46 22.47 10.51
N ASP A 58 -13.08 21.98 9.45
CA ASP A 58 -13.32 22.79 8.26
C ASP A 58 -14.56 23.70 8.43
N SER A 59 -14.90 24.46 7.39
CA SER A 59 -16.05 25.37 7.39
C SER A 59 -17.40 24.68 7.57
N GLU A 60 -17.48 23.36 7.39
CA GLU A 60 -18.69 22.55 7.55
C GLU A 60 -18.71 21.81 8.90
N GLY A 61 -17.71 22.05 9.77
CA GLY A 61 -17.64 21.42 11.10
C GLY A 61 -17.11 19.98 11.08
N ARG A 62 -16.49 19.53 9.98
CA ARG A 62 -15.88 18.19 9.87
C ARG A 62 -14.46 18.22 10.42
N HIS A 63 -14.00 17.13 11.02
CA HIS A 63 -12.63 17.03 11.53
C HIS A 63 -11.63 17.09 10.38
N PHE A 64 -10.77 18.10 10.36
CA PHE A 64 -9.85 18.37 9.28
C PHE A 64 -8.44 17.85 9.58
N VAL A 65 -7.85 17.16 8.61
CA VAL A 65 -6.47 16.71 8.60
C VAL A 65 -5.80 17.22 7.33
N ASP A 66 -4.68 17.91 7.49
CA ASP A 66 -3.87 18.46 6.40
C ASP A 66 -2.96 17.38 5.79
N ARG A 67 -3.58 16.43 5.08
CA ARG A 67 -2.95 15.28 4.42
C ARG A 67 -3.66 14.95 3.12
N ASP A 68 -2.94 14.36 2.18
CA ASP A 68 -3.54 13.84 0.96
C ASP A 68 -4.50 12.67 1.29
N GLY A 69 -5.77 12.83 0.94
CA GLY A 69 -6.81 11.84 1.21
C GLY A 69 -6.83 10.67 0.23
N THR A 70 -6.02 10.69 -0.83
CA THR A 70 -6.01 9.69 -1.91
C THR A 70 -5.95 8.24 -1.39
N TYR A 71 -5.08 7.98 -0.40
CA TYR A 71 -4.86 6.62 0.13
C TYR A 71 -5.57 6.37 1.47
N PHE A 72 -6.24 7.38 2.03
CA PHE A 72 -6.92 7.26 3.31
C PHE A 72 -8.06 6.23 3.29
N GLY A 73 -8.70 6.01 2.13
CA GLY A 73 -9.73 4.99 1.96
C GLY A 73 -9.24 3.59 2.33
N TYR A 74 -8.02 3.22 1.95
CA TYR A 74 -7.42 1.92 2.30
C TYR A 74 -7.13 1.80 3.80
N VAL A 75 -6.63 2.88 4.41
CA VAL A 75 -6.43 2.94 5.86
C VAL A 75 -7.76 2.73 6.59
N LEU A 76 -8.81 3.42 6.14
CA LEU A 76 -10.14 3.33 6.73
C LEU A 76 -10.74 1.92 6.55
N GLU A 77 -10.52 1.29 5.41
CA GLU A 77 -10.99 -0.08 5.16
C GLU A 77 -10.27 -1.10 6.06
N TYR A 78 -8.97 -0.90 6.31
CA TYR A 78 -8.24 -1.70 7.29
C TYR A 78 -8.82 -1.51 8.70
N LEU A 79 -9.15 -0.29 9.11
CA LEU A 79 -9.80 -0.05 10.41
C LEU A 79 -11.15 -0.79 10.52
N ARG A 80 -11.89 -0.95 9.42
CA ARG A 80 -13.17 -1.67 9.39
C ARG A 80 -12.99 -3.18 9.44
N THR A 81 -12.09 -3.72 8.63
CA THR A 81 -12.04 -5.16 8.31
C THR A 81 -10.79 -5.88 8.79
N GLU A 82 -9.74 -5.15 9.17
CA GLU A 82 -8.38 -5.66 9.43
C GLU A 82 -7.74 -6.37 8.22
N ARG A 83 -8.27 -6.15 7.01
CA ARG A 83 -7.69 -6.68 5.78
C ARG A 83 -6.71 -5.70 5.18
N LEU A 84 -5.54 -6.19 4.78
CA LEU A 84 -4.53 -5.42 4.08
C LEU A 84 -5.00 -5.06 2.67
N PRO A 85 -4.61 -3.88 2.15
CA PRO A 85 -4.82 -3.55 0.76
C PRO A 85 -3.97 -4.46 -0.14
N THR A 86 -4.49 -4.78 -1.33
CA THR A 86 -3.76 -5.56 -2.34
C THR A 86 -2.96 -4.67 -3.31
N GLU A 87 -3.23 -3.37 -3.30
CA GLU A 87 -2.66 -2.37 -4.20
C GLU A 87 -2.15 -1.17 -3.37
N HIS A 88 -1.24 -0.38 -3.95
CA HIS A 88 -0.71 0.85 -3.33
C HIS A 88 -0.10 0.65 -1.93
N LEU A 89 0.52 -0.52 -1.71
CA LEU A 89 1.01 -0.93 -0.39
C LEU A 89 2.03 0.04 0.20
N GLN A 90 2.89 0.61 -0.64
CA GLN A 90 3.92 1.58 -0.26
C GLN A 90 3.30 2.92 0.18
N GLU A 91 2.29 3.41 -0.54
CA GLU A 91 1.60 4.64 -0.21
C GLU A 91 0.76 4.48 1.06
N VAL A 92 0.07 3.34 1.21
CA VAL A 92 -0.69 3.04 2.42
C VAL A 92 0.23 2.85 3.63
N HIS A 93 1.44 2.29 3.46
CA HIS A 93 2.44 2.21 4.53
C HIS A 93 2.83 3.60 5.06
N LYS A 94 3.06 4.57 4.17
CA LYS A 94 3.36 5.96 4.55
C LYS A 94 2.21 6.59 5.33
N GLU A 95 0.97 6.36 4.92
CA GLU A 95 -0.19 6.84 5.67
C GLU A 95 -0.35 6.14 7.02
N ALA A 96 -0.14 4.82 7.07
CA ALA A 96 -0.19 4.04 8.31
C ALA A 96 0.82 4.54 9.35
N LEU A 97 2.03 4.92 8.91
CA LEU A 97 3.04 5.56 9.74
C LEU A 97 2.58 6.93 10.24
N TYR A 98 2.03 7.77 9.36
CA TYR A 98 1.54 9.11 9.73
C TYR A 98 0.42 9.05 10.78
N TYR A 99 -0.54 8.14 10.61
CA TYR A 99 -1.66 7.97 11.53
C TYR A 99 -1.32 7.15 12.78
N ASP A 100 -0.06 6.70 12.94
CA ASP A 100 0.43 5.81 14.00
C ASP A 100 -0.43 4.54 14.18
N ILE A 101 -0.80 3.90 13.07
CA ILE A 101 -1.55 2.64 13.08
C ILE A 101 -0.57 1.47 13.06
N LYS A 102 0.09 1.24 14.20
CA LYS A 102 1.15 0.22 14.35
C LYS A 102 0.79 -1.17 13.82
N PRO A 103 -0.44 -1.70 14.04
CA PRO A 103 -0.81 -3.00 13.49
C PRO A 103 -0.82 -3.04 11.96
N LEU A 104 -1.22 -1.95 11.31
CA LEU A 104 -1.22 -1.84 9.84
C LEU A 104 0.22 -1.76 9.31
N VAL A 105 1.07 -0.94 9.93
CA VAL A 105 2.49 -0.81 9.57
C VAL A 105 3.16 -2.18 9.60
N LYS A 106 3.02 -2.89 10.73
CA LYS A 106 3.60 -4.22 10.92
C LYS A 106 3.06 -5.23 9.89
N ALA A 107 1.75 -5.25 9.70
CA ALA A 107 1.13 -6.18 8.76
C ALA A 107 1.57 -5.92 7.31
N ILE A 108 1.81 -4.67 6.91
CA ILE A 108 2.38 -4.34 5.59
C ILE A 108 3.84 -4.79 5.49
N GLU A 109 4.66 -4.53 6.50
CA GLU A 109 6.09 -4.88 6.50
C GLU A 109 6.33 -6.40 6.46
N GLU A 110 5.40 -7.19 7.00
CA GLU A 110 5.42 -8.65 6.94
C GLU A 110 4.97 -9.22 5.59
N THR A 111 4.44 -8.40 4.68
CA THR A 111 4.07 -8.88 3.34
C THR A 111 5.30 -9.23 2.51
N PRO A 112 5.25 -10.29 1.68
CA PRO A 112 6.37 -10.68 0.81
C PRO A 112 6.80 -9.57 -0.16
N GLN A 113 5.85 -8.75 -0.61
CA GLN A 113 6.10 -7.62 -1.51
C GLN A 113 6.99 -6.58 -0.83
N PHE A 114 6.60 -6.11 0.36
CA PHE A 114 7.34 -5.10 1.10
C PHE A 114 8.67 -5.64 1.64
N PHE A 115 8.64 -6.84 2.23
CA PHE A 115 9.85 -7.50 2.75
C PHE A 115 10.89 -7.76 1.63
N GLY A 116 10.43 -8.23 0.47
CA GLY A 116 11.29 -8.48 -0.69
C GLY A 116 11.88 -7.20 -1.26
N GLU A 117 11.11 -6.12 -1.34
CA GLU A 117 11.56 -4.82 -1.86
C GLU A 117 12.52 -4.09 -0.91
N THR A 118 12.28 -4.14 0.41
CA THR A 118 13.07 -3.37 1.38
C THR A 118 14.28 -4.14 1.90
N VAL A 119 14.11 -5.41 2.30
CA VAL A 119 15.19 -6.19 2.93
C VAL A 119 15.85 -7.13 1.92
N GLY A 120 15.04 -7.85 1.14
CA GLY A 120 15.53 -8.79 0.13
C GLY A 120 16.38 -8.11 -0.94
N ARG A 121 15.87 -6.99 -1.48
CA ARG A 121 16.60 -6.19 -2.48
C ARG A 121 17.89 -5.65 -1.91
N GLN A 122 17.90 -5.10 -0.70
CA GLN A 122 19.09 -4.47 -0.14
C GLN A 122 20.19 -5.50 0.17
N GLN A 123 19.81 -6.68 0.70
CA GLN A 123 20.74 -7.80 0.86
C GLN A 123 21.23 -8.36 -0.48
N PHE A 124 20.36 -8.42 -1.50
CA PHE A 124 20.74 -8.81 -2.85
C PHE A 124 21.74 -7.83 -3.45
N LEU A 125 21.44 -6.52 -3.41
CA LEU A 125 22.31 -5.45 -3.90
C LEU A 125 23.68 -5.47 -3.23
N ALA A 126 23.72 -5.76 -1.92
CA ALA A 126 24.98 -5.89 -1.19
C ALA A 126 25.85 -7.08 -1.64
N ARG A 127 25.23 -8.11 -2.25
CA ARG A 127 25.93 -9.31 -2.76
C ARG A 127 26.26 -9.23 -4.24
N VAL A 128 25.74 -8.24 -4.98
CA VAL A 128 25.99 -8.08 -6.41
C VAL A 128 26.94 -6.91 -6.63
N PRO A 129 28.24 -7.16 -6.83
CA PRO A 129 29.20 -6.10 -7.11
C PRO A 129 28.80 -5.36 -8.39
N ASN A 130 29.01 -4.05 -8.39
CA ASN A 130 28.76 -3.19 -9.56
C ASN A 130 27.33 -3.30 -10.14
N TYR A 131 26.33 -3.60 -9.30
CA TYR A 131 24.95 -3.78 -9.75
C TYR A 131 24.44 -2.61 -10.61
N ARG A 132 24.79 -1.37 -10.24
CA ARG A 132 24.36 -0.17 -10.98
C ARG A 132 24.97 -0.14 -12.38
N GLU A 133 26.27 -0.33 -12.48
CA GLU A 133 26.99 -0.36 -13.76
C GLU A 133 26.48 -1.51 -14.63
N ASN A 134 26.27 -2.69 -14.04
CA ASN A 134 25.70 -3.86 -14.73
C ASN A 134 24.29 -3.57 -15.25
N LEU A 135 23.45 -2.89 -14.46
CA LEU A 135 22.08 -2.53 -14.85
C LEU A 135 22.09 -1.53 -16.01
N GLU A 136 23.01 -0.57 -16.02
CA GLU A 136 23.19 0.35 -17.14
C GLU A 136 23.63 -0.38 -18.42
N VAL A 137 24.56 -1.33 -18.32
CA VAL A 137 24.99 -2.16 -19.47
C VAL A 137 23.81 -2.98 -20.01
N ILE A 138 23.07 -3.66 -19.12
CA ILE A 138 21.90 -4.47 -19.48
C ILE A 138 20.85 -3.63 -20.21
N VAL A 139 20.50 -2.45 -19.69
CA VAL A 139 19.54 -1.54 -20.34
C VAL A 139 20.04 -1.08 -21.70
N ARG A 140 21.34 -0.80 -21.84
CA ARG A 140 21.93 -0.40 -23.12
C ARG A 140 21.87 -1.52 -24.16
N VAL A 141 22.21 -2.75 -23.78
CA VAL A 141 22.13 -3.92 -24.68
C VAL A 141 20.68 -4.19 -25.07
N ALA A 142 19.75 -4.18 -24.11
CA ALA A 142 18.33 -4.34 -24.39
C ALA A 142 17.80 -3.28 -25.36
N ARG A 143 18.20 -2.02 -25.22
CA ARG A 143 17.83 -0.96 -26.17
C ARG A 143 18.42 -1.19 -27.56
N ALA A 144 19.69 -1.56 -27.65
CA ALA A 144 20.35 -1.84 -28.92
C ALA A 144 19.65 -2.99 -29.66
N GLU A 145 19.33 -4.07 -28.94
CA GLU A 145 18.61 -5.23 -29.48
C GLU A 145 17.21 -4.85 -29.97
N ALA A 146 16.46 -4.07 -29.19
CA ALA A 146 15.12 -3.62 -29.58
C ALA A 146 15.14 -2.83 -30.89
N ILE A 147 16.14 -1.94 -31.04
CA ILE A 147 16.32 -1.12 -32.23
C ILE A 147 16.72 -1.99 -33.43
N ALA A 148 17.72 -2.87 -33.27
CA ALA A 148 18.22 -3.74 -34.33
C ALA A 148 17.11 -4.65 -34.88
N SER A 149 16.33 -5.22 -33.96
CA SER A 149 15.32 -6.22 -34.26
C SER A 149 13.92 -5.61 -34.48
N ARG A 150 13.78 -4.27 -34.41
CA ARG A 150 12.54 -3.49 -34.59
C ARG A 150 11.38 -3.94 -33.68
N TYR A 151 11.72 -4.31 -32.45
CA TYR A 151 10.76 -4.67 -31.41
C TYR A 151 10.42 -3.45 -30.55
N SER A 152 9.15 -3.30 -30.18
CA SER A 152 8.70 -2.21 -29.32
C SER A 152 8.92 -2.51 -27.82
N ASN A 153 9.00 -3.80 -27.48
CA ASN A 153 9.13 -4.27 -26.11
C ASN A 153 10.21 -5.36 -26.02
N ILE A 154 11.14 -5.20 -25.08
CA ILE A 154 12.11 -6.25 -24.73
C ILE A 154 11.95 -6.59 -23.25
N ILE A 155 11.80 -7.88 -22.99
CA ILE A 155 11.85 -8.46 -21.66
C ILE A 155 13.30 -8.85 -21.39
N VAL A 156 13.87 -8.33 -20.32
CA VAL A 156 15.20 -8.73 -19.87
C VAL A 156 15.05 -9.73 -18.74
N CYS A 157 15.61 -10.92 -18.93
CA CYS A 157 15.68 -11.96 -17.91
C CYS A 157 17.11 -12.10 -17.43
N VAL A 158 17.32 -11.95 -16.13
CA VAL A 158 18.63 -12.13 -15.51
C VAL A 158 18.62 -13.44 -14.75
N VAL A 159 19.45 -14.40 -15.17
CA VAL A 159 19.50 -15.76 -14.63
C VAL A 159 20.92 -16.09 -14.16
N ARG A 160 21.05 -16.98 -13.17
CA ARG A 160 22.37 -17.42 -12.68
C ARG A 160 22.87 -18.65 -13.43
N THR A 161 21.97 -19.52 -13.85
CA THR A 161 22.29 -20.77 -14.55
C THR A 161 21.30 -21.02 -15.69
N GLU A 162 21.66 -21.91 -16.62
CA GLU A 162 20.75 -22.37 -17.67
C GLU A 162 19.53 -23.12 -17.11
N ASP A 163 19.71 -23.84 -16.00
CA ASP A 163 18.62 -24.51 -15.30
C ASP A 163 17.57 -23.54 -14.76
N ASP A 164 18.00 -22.34 -14.32
CA ASP A 164 17.08 -21.28 -13.90
C ASP A 164 16.27 -20.76 -15.08
N LEU A 165 16.88 -20.61 -16.27
CA LEU A 165 16.20 -20.14 -17.48
C LEU A 165 15.05 -21.06 -17.88
N ALA A 166 15.25 -22.38 -17.82
CA ALA A 166 14.20 -23.35 -18.14
C ALA A 166 12.95 -23.19 -17.27
N ARG A 167 13.10 -22.78 -16.01
CA ARG A 167 11.97 -22.51 -15.08
C ARG A 167 11.24 -21.21 -15.41
N TYR A 168 11.97 -20.19 -15.86
CA TYR A 168 11.40 -18.89 -16.21
C TYR A 168 10.68 -18.91 -17.57
N ASN A 169 11.09 -19.76 -18.51
CA ASN A 169 10.43 -19.89 -19.82
C ASN A 169 8.92 -20.11 -19.70
N HIS A 170 8.47 -20.92 -18.72
CA HIS A 170 7.03 -21.11 -18.49
C HIS A 170 6.29 -19.82 -18.07
N ALA A 171 6.91 -18.99 -17.22
CA ALA A 171 6.32 -17.70 -16.80
C ALA A 171 6.34 -16.67 -17.92
N ILE A 172 7.41 -16.69 -18.72
CA ILE A 172 7.59 -15.87 -19.91
C ILE A 172 6.53 -16.23 -20.97
N ASP A 173 6.28 -17.52 -21.21
CA ASP A 173 5.27 -17.99 -22.15
C ASP A 173 3.85 -17.58 -21.72
N ILE A 174 3.55 -17.63 -20.42
CA ILE A 174 2.29 -17.11 -19.88
C ILE A 174 2.16 -15.61 -20.15
N TYR A 175 3.23 -14.84 -19.93
CA TYR A 175 3.24 -13.40 -20.22
C TYR A 175 3.03 -13.14 -21.71
N PHE A 176 3.78 -13.82 -22.59
CA PHE A 176 3.62 -13.72 -24.04
C PHE A 176 2.19 -14.06 -24.48
N SER A 177 1.57 -15.12 -23.94
CA SER A 177 0.20 -15.53 -24.29
C SER A 177 -0.85 -14.43 -24.02
N LYS A 178 -0.60 -13.55 -23.04
CA LYS A 178 -1.49 -12.43 -22.69
C LYS A 178 -1.29 -11.20 -23.57
N TYR A 179 -0.08 -10.96 -24.07
CA TYR A 179 0.30 -9.67 -24.70
C TYR A 179 0.69 -9.76 -26.19
N THR A 180 0.82 -10.97 -26.75
CA THR A 180 1.21 -11.18 -28.17
C THR A 180 0.13 -10.80 -29.18
N LYS A 181 -1.12 -10.51 -28.79
CA LYS A 181 -2.15 -10.10 -29.76
C LYS A 181 -1.86 -8.74 -30.43
N TYR A 182 -0.97 -7.91 -29.88
CA TYR A 182 -0.80 -6.52 -30.34
C TYR A 182 0.64 -5.99 -30.39
N THR A 183 1.65 -6.75 -29.96
CA THR A 183 3.04 -6.26 -29.94
C THR A 183 4.06 -7.34 -30.26
N ASN A 184 5.08 -6.94 -31.03
CA ASN A 184 6.31 -7.68 -31.19
C ASN A 184 7.09 -7.54 -29.86
N ILE A 185 7.27 -8.65 -29.15
CA ILE A 185 8.04 -8.73 -27.89
C ILE A 185 9.23 -9.70 -28.09
N SER A 186 10.42 -9.36 -27.59
CA SER A 186 11.59 -10.27 -27.55
C SER A 186 12.14 -10.44 -26.13
N VAL A 187 12.82 -11.57 -25.87
CA VAL A 187 13.50 -11.83 -24.59
C VAL A 187 15.01 -11.73 -24.77
N LEU A 188 15.66 -10.92 -23.94
CA LEU A 188 17.11 -10.91 -23.78
C LEU A 188 17.46 -11.61 -22.46
N VAL A 189 18.20 -12.71 -22.55
CA VAL A 189 18.70 -13.45 -21.37
C VAL A 189 20.12 -12.97 -21.06
N VAL A 190 20.34 -12.54 -19.83
CA VAL A 190 21.64 -12.11 -19.31
C VAL A 190 22.03 -13.05 -18.17
N TYR A 191 23.21 -13.62 -18.27
CA TYR A 191 23.80 -14.45 -17.22
C TYR A 191 24.66 -13.57 -16.31
N LEU A 192 24.46 -13.68 -15.00
CA LEU A 192 25.29 -13.04 -13.96
C LEU A 192 26.38 -13.99 -13.46
#